data_AF-A0A293LQL8-F1
#
_entry.id   AF-A0A293LQL8-F1
#
_cell.length_a   1.000
_cell.length_b   1.000
_cell.length_c   1.000
_cell.angle_alpha   90.00
_cell.angle_beta   90.00
_cell.angle_gamma   90.00
#
_symmetry.space_group_name_H-M   'P 1'
#
loop_
_entity.id
_entity.type
_entity.pdbx_description
1 polymer ?
#
loop_
_entity_poly.entity_id
_entity_poly.type
_entity_poly.pdbx_seq_one_letter_code
_entity_poly.pdbx_strand_id
1 'polypeptide(L)'
;MCVQGRCMPVGCDLKLGASTEVDECGVCGGNGTLCKRPAFIWAETPFSTCSVTCGGGTQESHPVCTSSETGEEVDGRLCSVESKPD
;
A
#
# COMPACT_ATOMS: atom_id res chain seq x y z
N MET A 1 -13.98 23.90 13.62
CA MET A 1 -13.88 24.80 14.80
C MET A 1 -14.97 25.86 14.73
N CYS A 2 -15.61 26.19 15.86
CA CYS A 2 -16.68 27.19 15.90
C CYS A 2 -16.11 28.59 16.15
N VAL A 3 -16.45 29.56 15.31
CA VAL A 3 -16.12 30.97 15.52
C VAL A 3 -17.36 31.80 15.15
N GLN A 4 -17.79 32.67 16.08
CA GLN A 4 -19.01 33.48 15.93
C GLN A 4 -20.28 32.67 15.61
N GLY A 5 -20.43 31.48 16.22
CA GLY A 5 -21.62 30.64 16.04
C GLY A 5 -21.70 29.88 14.71
N ARG A 6 -20.65 29.94 13.88
CA ARG A 6 -20.55 29.18 12.62
C ARG A 6 -19.45 28.14 12.73
N CYS A 7 -19.73 26.91 12.30
CA CYS A 7 -18.72 25.86 12.18
C CYS A 7 -17.87 26.13 10.93
N MET A 8 -16.56 26.33 11.13
CA MET A 8 -15.58 26.48 10.05
C MET A 8 -14.65 25.27 10.01
N PRO A 9 -14.30 24.76 8.81
CA PRO A 9 -13.31 23.70 8.66
C PRO A 9 -11.92 24.18 9.07
N VAL A 10 -11.04 23.26 9.44
CA VAL A 10 -9.63 23.53 9.71
C VAL A 10 -8.83 22.71 8.72
N GLY A 11 -8.02 23.37 7.89
CA GLY A 11 -7.14 22.69 6.94
C GLY A 11 -6.02 21.94 7.64
N CYS A 12 -5.34 21.06 6.90
CA CYS A 12 -4.19 20.30 7.39
C CYS A 12 -2.98 21.18 7.77
N ASP A 13 -2.97 22.43 7.35
CA ASP A 13 -2.00 23.48 7.69
C ASP A 13 -2.43 24.34 8.89
N LEU A 14 -3.46 23.89 9.63
CA LEU A 14 -4.05 24.56 10.78
C LEU A 14 -4.77 25.89 10.45
N LYS A 15 -5.02 26.19 9.18
CA LYS A 15 -5.77 27.39 8.80
C LYS A 15 -7.28 27.19 8.94
N LEU A 16 -7.92 28.15 9.60
CA LEU A 16 -9.37 28.18 9.80
C LEU A 16 -10.09 28.66 8.54
N GLY A 17 -11.13 27.95 8.13
CA GLY A 17 -11.87 28.21 6.90
C GLY A 17 -11.20 27.70 5.63
N ALA A 18 -10.04 27.04 5.75
CA ALA A 18 -9.37 26.41 4.62
C ALA A 18 -10.01 25.04 4.28
N SER A 19 -10.00 24.71 2.99
CA SER A 19 -10.44 23.41 2.46
C SER A 19 -9.27 22.53 2.01
N THR A 20 -8.04 22.86 2.44
CA THR A 20 -6.85 22.10 2.09
C THR A 20 -6.77 20.85 2.94
N GLU A 21 -6.76 19.70 2.28
CA GLU A 21 -6.82 18.37 2.90
C GLU A 21 -5.50 17.64 2.73
N VAL A 22 -5.30 16.61 3.56
CA VAL A 22 -4.18 15.68 3.40
C VAL A 22 -4.49 14.76 2.23
N ASP A 23 -3.55 14.59 1.31
CA ASP A 23 -3.70 13.64 0.19
C ASP A 23 -3.53 12.18 0.65
N GLU A 24 -3.73 11.22 -0.27
CA GLU A 24 -3.54 9.78 0.00
C GLU A 24 -2.12 9.42 0.47
N CYS A 25 -1.13 10.29 0.19
CA CYS A 25 0.27 10.12 0.55
C CYS A 25 0.60 10.65 1.95
N GLY A 26 -0.36 11.31 2.63
CA GLY A 26 -0.11 11.97 3.92
C GLY A 26 0.43 13.40 3.79
N VAL A 27 0.42 13.99 2.59
CA VAL A 27 0.95 15.34 2.34
C VAL A 27 -0.18 16.37 2.32
N CYS A 28 -0.06 17.42 3.13
CA CYS A 28 -1.04 18.51 3.16
C CYS A 28 -1.05 19.30 1.84
N GLY A 29 -2.20 19.34 1.15
CA GLY A 29 -2.33 19.98 -0.16
C GLY A 29 -1.53 19.29 -1.27
N GLY A 30 -1.16 18.03 -1.06
CA GLY A 30 -0.48 17.22 -2.08
C GLY A 30 -1.40 16.84 -3.22
N ASN A 31 -0.80 16.26 -4.27
CA ASN A 31 -1.49 15.85 -5.50
C ASN A 31 -1.39 14.33 -5.74
N GLY A 32 -0.98 13.53 -4.75
CA GLY A 32 -0.85 12.09 -4.89
C GLY A 32 0.45 11.60 -5.56
N THR A 33 1.38 12.49 -5.95
CA THR A 33 2.62 12.08 -6.65
C THR A 33 3.80 11.80 -5.73
N LEU A 34 3.78 12.33 -4.50
CA LEU A 34 4.88 12.19 -3.53
C LEU A 34 4.72 10.97 -2.60
N CYS A 35 3.82 10.06 -2.94
CA CYS A 35 3.65 8.80 -2.24
C CYS A 35 4.94 7.99 -2.31
N LYS A 36 5.45 7.56 -1.15
CA LYS A 36 6.56 6.62 -1.08
C LYS A 36 6.03 5.21 -1.39
N ARG A 37 5.85 4.90 -2.67
CA ARG A 37 5.50 3.55 -3.13
C ARG A 37 6.78 2.70 -3.17
N PRO A 38 6.76 1.44 -2.69
CA PRO A 38 7.92 0.58 -2.75
C PRO A 38 8.26 0.27 -4.22
N ALA A 39 9.54 0.39 -4.58
CA ALA A 39 10.01 0.06 -5.93
C ALA A 39 9.96 -1.45 -6.23
N PHE A 40 9.90 -2.28 -5.18
CA PHE A 40 9.86 -3.73 -5.28
C PHE A 40 8.78 -4.26 -4.33
N ILE A 41 7.95 -5.18 -4.84
CA ILE A 41 6.82 -5.77 -4.12
C ILE A 41 6.84 -7.28 -4.23
N TRP A 42 6.32 -7.98 -3.23
CA TRP A 42 6.07 -9.42 -3.34
C TRP A 42 4.83 -9.64 -4.21
N ALA A 43 4.99 -10.41 -5.29
CA ALA A 43 3.91 -10.82 -6.16
C ALA A 43 3.32 -12.16 -5.68
N GLU A 44 1.98 -12.24 -5.69
CA GLU A 44 1.26 -13.47 -5.41
C GLU A 44 1.47 -14.45 -6.57
N THR A 45 2.09 -15.58 -6.29
CA THR A 45 2.30 -16.64 -7.28
C THR A 45 1.19 -17.68 -7.21
N PRO A 46 0.87 -18.36 -8.33
CA PRO A 46 -0.03 -19.50 -8.30
C PRO A 46 0.43 -20.54 -7.28
N PHE A 47 -0.52 -21.08 -6.52
CA PHE A 47 -0.24 -22.20 -5.63
C PHE A 47 0.12 -23.44 -6.43
N SER A 48 0.98 -24.28 -5.86
CA SER A 48 1.24 -25.62 -6.35
C SER A 48 -0.03 -26.47 -6.32
N THR A 49 0.00 -27.62 -7.00
CA THR A 49 -1.10 -28.58 -6.92
C THR A 49 -1.28 -29.05 -5.46
N CYS A 50 -2.53 -29.10 -5.00
CA CYS A 50 -2.84 -29.61 -3.67
C CYS A 50 -2.28 -31.04 -3.51
N SER A 51 -1.71 -31.33 -2.34
CA SER A 51 -1.13 -32.64 -2.02
C SER A 51 -2.13 -33.80 -2.14
N VAL A 52 -3.43 -33.51 -2.11
CA VAL A 52 -4.51 -34.49 -2.30
C VAL A 52 -5.59 -33.94 -3.25
N THR A 53 -6.34 -34.85 -3.87
CA THR A 53 -7.46 -34.50 -4.76
C THR A 53 -8.80 -34.39 -4.03
N CYS A 54 -8.91 -34.91 -2.80
CA CYS A 54 -10.13 -34.83 -1.98
C CYS A 54 -9.79 -34.78 -0.47
N GLY A 55 -10.68 -34.18 0.33
CA GLY A 55 -10.45 -33.98 1.77
C GLY A 55 -9.68 -32.69 2.08
N GLY A 56 -8.90 -32.70 3.17
CA GLY A 56 -8.02 -31.59 3.57
C GLY A 56 -6.56 -31.88 3.21
N GLY A 57 -5.93 -30.99 2.44
CA GLY A 57 -4.53 -31.09 2.00
C GLY A 57 -3.78 -29.77 2.12
N THR A 58 -2.55 -29.75 1.62
CA THR A 58 -1.64 -28.60 1.65
C THR A 58 -1.23 -28.22 0.23
N GLN A 59 -1.06 -26.92 -0.01
CA GLN A 59 -0.55 -26.34 -1.25
C GLN A 59 0.55 -25.35 -0.89
N GLU A 60 1.56 -25.22 -1.74
CA GLU A 60 2.69 -24.31 -1.52
C GLU A 60 2.59 -23.12 -2.49
N SER A 61 2.69 -21.90 -1.97
CA SER A 61 2.98 -20.69 -2.75
C SER A 61 4.41 -20.26 -2.48
N HIS A 62 5.09 -19.75 -3.51
CA HIS A 62 6.44 -19.21 -3.39
C HIS A 62 6.42 -17.76 -3.89
N PRO A 63 6.11 -16.77 -3.04
CA PRO A 63 6.01 -15.39 -3.46
C PRO A 63 7.36 -14.92 -4.03
N VAL A 64 7.29 -14.24 -5.18
CA VAL A 64 8.45 -13.73 -5.90
C VAL A 64 8.53 -12.23 -5.75
N CYS A 65 9.74 -11.69 -5.62
CA CYS A 65 9.94 -10.24 -5.55
C CYS A 65 9.95 -9.68 -6.97
N THR A 66 9.13 -8.67 -7.24
CA THR A 66 9.04 -8.06 -8.57
C THR A 66 9.21 -6.54 -8.50
N SER A 67 9.69 -5.96 -9.60
CA SER A 67 9.68 -4.51 -9.82
C SER A 67 8.24 -3.99 -9.87
N SER A 68 7.93 -2.98 -9.08
CA SER A 68 6.61 -2.35 -9.08
C SER A 68 6.31 -1.60 -10.40
N GLU A 69 7.35 -1.26 -11.16
CA GLU A 69 7.24 -0.49 -12.40
C GLU A 69 7.08 -1.40 -13.63
N THR A 70 7.90 -2.45 -13.73
CA THR A 70 7.95 -3.33 -14.92
C THR A 70 7.30 -4.69 -14.69
N GLY A 71 7.07 -5.10 -13.44
CA GLY A 71 6.59 -6.43 -13.08
C GLY A 71 7.65 -7.54 -13.21
N GLU A 72 8.91 -7.19 -13.51
CA GLU A 72 9.98 -8.17 -13.68
C GLU A 72 10.44 -8.75 -12.35
N GLU A 73 10.75 -10.05 -12.33
CA GLU A 73 11.30 -10.73 -11.17
C GLU A 73 12.71 -10.22 -10.84
N VAL A 74 12.94 -9.92 -9.57
CA VAL A 74 14.21 -9.40 -9.05
C VAL A 74 14.64 -10.18 -7.81
N ASP A 75 15.86 -9.89 -7.32
CA ASP A 75 16.38 -10.54 -6.10
C ASP A 75 15.47 -10.26 -4.89
N GLY A 76 15.10 -11.33 -4.17
CA GLY A 76 14.17 -11.28 -3.04
C GLY A 76 14.60 -10.37 -1.89
N ARG A 77 15.88 -10.02 -1.78
CA ARG A 77 16.39 -9.08 -0.75
C ARG A 77 15.99 -7.63 -1.02
N LEU A 78 15.57 -7.31 -2.24
CA LEU A 78 15.09 -5.98 -2.62
C LEU A 78 13.68 -5.72 -2.06
N CYS A 79 12.89 -6.78 -1.87
CA CYS A 79 11.60 -6.70 -1.20
C CYS A 79 11.74 -6.74 0.32
N SER A 80 10.84 -6.06 1.02
CA SER A 80 10.84 -6.03 2.48
C SER A 80 10.35 -7.36 3.04
N VAL A 81 11.09 -7.93 4.00
CA VAL A 81 10.74 -9.22 4.63
C VAL A 81 9.40 -9.13 5.37
N GLU A 82 9.09 -7.99 5.98
CA GLU A 82 7.84 -7.74 6.70
C GLU A 82 6.59 -7.78 5.81
N SER A 83 6.76 -7.50 4.51
CA SER A 83 5.67 -7.52 3.53
C SER A 83 5.55 -8.85 2.78
N LYS A 84 6.33 -9.86 3.15
CA LYS A 84 6.28 -11.17 2.48
C LYS A 84 4.96 -11.87 2.83
N PRO A 85 4.17 -12.36 1.84
CA PRO A 85 2.98 -13.16 2.08
C PRO A 85 3.30 -14.45 2.85
N ASP A 86 2.37 -14.86 3.72
CA ASP A 86 2.43 -16.11 4.50
C ASP A 86 1.97 -17.33 3.68
#